data_AF-A0A7S3YHW6-F1
#
_entry.id   AF-A0A7S3YHW6-F1
#
_cell.length_a   1.000
_cell.length_b   1.000
_cell.length_c   1.000
_cell.angle_alpha   90.00
_cell.angle_beta   90.00
_cell.angle_gamma   90.00
#
_symmetry.space_group_name_H-M   'P 1'
#
loop_
_entity.id
_entity.type
_entity.pdbx_description
1 polymer ?
#
loop_
_entity_poly.entity_id
_entity_poly.type
_entity_poly.pdbx_seq_one_letter_code
_entity_poly.pdbx_strand_id
1 'polypeptide(L)'
;FPLGSGLGRSRSASLGPAAWEDPHHPPALHIVFLQMGGHIDHDYLKGVQGSSLEVGAPAVGRILAQIAKRAGGLNFTYEIVTVCRKDSQAISREDKEALAAAIHGSGNTHFVVTHGCDSMLPTAAFIDKHECMRGPPAPPAR
;
A
#
# COMPACT_ATOMS: atom_id res chain seq x y z
N PHE A 1 18.07 10.23 -20.25
CA PHE A 1 16.86 9.40 -20.21
C PHE A 1 16.13 9.65 -18.89
N PRO A 2 15.08 10.47 -18.81
CA PRO A 2 14.29 10.54 -17.60
C PRO A 2 13.28 9.39 -17.57
N LEU A 3 13.25 8.65 -16.46
CA LEU A 3 12.29 7.59 -16.17
C LEU A 3 10.90 8.20 -15.95
N GLY A 4 9.89 7.55 -16.53
CA GLY A 4 8.52 8.04 -16.58
C GLY A 4 7.86 8.18 -15.21
N SER A 5 7.25 9.35 -15.04
CA SER A 5 6.21 9.65 -14.06
C SER A 5 5.02 8.71 -14.25
N GLY A 6 4.75 7.82 -13.29
CA GLY A 6 3.61 6.90 -13.42
C GLY A 6 3.10 6.22 -12.15
N LEU A 7 3.61 6.52 -10.95
CA LEU A 7 2.93 6.07 -9.73
C LEU A 7 1.71 6.95 -9.49
N GLY A 8 0.54 6.44 -9.86
CA GLY A 8 -0.75 7.04 -9.52
C GLY A 8 -0.91 7.05 -8.00
N ARG A 9 -0.77 8.22 -7.38
CA ARG A 9 -1.05 8.43 -5.96
C ARG A 9 -2.46 8.97 -5.81
N SER A 10 -3.32 8.25 -5.10
CA SER A 10 -4.62 8.78 -4.67
C SER A 10 -4.56 9.09 -3.17
N ARG A 11 -4.71 10.36 -2.80
CA ARG A 11 -4.86 10.78 -1.40
C ARG A 11 -6.33 10.70 -1.01
N SER A 12 -6.64 9.82 -0.06
CA SER A 12 -7.95 9.77 0.58
C SER A 12 -7.85 10.56 1.89
N ALA A 13 -8.38 11.78 1.92
CA ALA A 13 -8.55 12.52 3.17
C ALA A 13 -9.62 11.83 4.02
N SER A 14 -9.26 11.43 5.24
CA SER A 14 -10.21 10.90 6.21
C SER A 14 -11.22 11.99 6.57
N LEU A 15 -12.50 11.78 6.24
CA LEU A 15 -13.60 12.49 6.89
C LEU A 15 -13.77 11.89 8.29
N GLY A 16 -13.05 12.43 9.26
CA GLY A 16 -13.30 12.16 10.68
C GLY A 16 -14.54 12.91 11.16
N PRO A 17 -15.28 12.40 12.17
CA PRO A 17 -16.35 13.17 12.79
C PRO A 17 -15.75 14.44 13.41
N ALA A 18 -16.46 15.55 13.25
CA ALA A 18 -16.11 16.84 13.82
C ALA A 18 -16.18 16.78 15.36
N ALA A 19 -15.07 16.43 16.02
CA ALA A 19 -14.78 16.71 17.43
C ALA A 19 -13.47 16.02 17.84
N TRP A 20 -12.37 16.77 17.92
CA TRP A 20 -11.34 16.54 18.95
C TRP A 20 -10.33 17.71 18.92
N GLU A 21 -10.44 18.60 19.89
CA GLU A 21 -9.33 19.45 20.34
C GLU A 21 -8.78 18.78 21.62
N ASP A 22 -7.99 17.71 21.47
CA ASP A 22 -7.20 17.14 22.57
C ASP A 22 -5.71 17.26 22.21
N PRO A 23 -4.95 18.14 22.91
CA PRO A 23 -3.52 18.35 22.66
C PRO A 23 -2.63 17.16 23.06
N HIS A 24 -3.19 16.09 23.64
CA HIS A 24 -2.46 14.85 23.96
C HIS A 24 -2.68 13.72 22.94
N HIS A 25 -3.34 13.98 21.81
CA HIS A 25 -3.46 12.99 20.74
C HIS A 25 -2.06 12.66 20.17
N PRO A 26 -1.61 11.40 20.20
CA PRO A 26 -0.35 11.01 19.56
C PRO A 26 -0.40 11.38 18.07
N PRO A 27 0.74 11.71 17.43
CA PRO A 27 0.75 12.04 16.02
C PRO A 27 0.03 10.94 15.25
N ALA A 28 -1.03 11.32 14.51
CA ALA A 28 -1.92 10.36 13.87
C ALA A 28 -1.09 9.39 13.03
N LEU A 29 -1.09 8.11 13.41
CA LEU A 29 -0.43 7.03 12.68
C LEU A 29 -0.74 7.19 11.19
N HIS A 30 0.29 7.25 10.34
CA HIS A 30 0.11 7.30 8.89
C HIS A 30 0.55 5.97 8.29
N ILE A 31 -0.30 5.31 7.53
CA ILE A 31 -0.01 4.01 6.90
C ILE A 31 0.00 4.16 5.38
N VAL A 32 1.08 3.76 4.72
CA VAL A 32 1.13 3.68 3.25
C VAL A 32 0.75 2.27 2.80
N PHE A 33 -0.32 2.15 2.03
CA PHE A 33 -0.71 0.89 1.42
C PHE A 33 -0.14 0.80 0.00
N LEU A 34 0.71 -0.20 -0.24
CA LEU A 34 1.40 -0.41 -1.52
C LEU A 34 0.76 -1.62 -2.23
N GLN A 35 0.16 -1.37 -3.40
CA GLN A 35 -0.46 -2.41 -4.21
C GLN A 35 0.57 -3.06 -5.15
N MET A 36 0.72 -4.38 -5.06
CA MET A 36 1.45 -5.21 -6.03
C MET A 36 0.52 -6.10 -6.87
N GLY A 37 -0.68 -6.41 -6.36
CA GLY A 37 -1.68 -7.21 -7.05
C GLY A 37 -2.04 -8.50 -6.33
N GLY A 38 -2.29 -9.55 -7.12
CA GLY A 38 -2.83 -10.83 -6.66
C GLY A 38 -4.36 -10.83 -6.50
N HIS A 39 -4.88 -11.99 -6.09
CA HIS A 39 -6.33 -12.23 -5.99
C HIS A 39 -7.09 -11.27 -5.07
N ILE A 40 -6.42 -10.64 -4.11
CA ILE A 40 -7.03 -9.61 -3.23
C ILE A 40 -7.56 -8.41 -4.03
N ASP A 41 -6.93 -8.10 -5.17
CA ASP A 41 -7.27 -6.97 -6.05
C ASP A 41 -8.10 -7.41 -7.26
N HIS A 42 -8.58 -8.66 -7.30
CA HIS A 42 -9.50 -9.09 -8.36
C HIS A 42 -10.87 -8.42 -8.13
N ASP A 43 -11.27 -7.57 -9.07
CA ASP A 43 -12.60 -6.96 -9.06
C ASP A 43 -13.59 -7.94 -9.69
N TYR A 44 -14.19 -8.80 -8.87
CA TYR A 44 -15.30 -9.63 -9.30
C TYR A 44 -16.55 -8.75 -9.47
N LEU A 45 -16.65 -8.03 -10.59
CA LEU A 45 -17.88 -7.33 -10.95
C LEU A 45 -19.02 -8.35 -11.00
N LYS A 46 -19.99 -8.21 -10.07
CA LYS A 46 -21.14 -9.12 -9.99
C LYS A 46 -21.90 -9.09 -11.33
N GLY A 47 -21.88 -10.20 -12.06
CA GLY A 47 -22.71 -10.42 -13.24
C GLY A 47 -22.02 -10.34 -14.60
N VAL A 48 -20.71 -10.07 -14.66
CA VAL A 48 -19.96 -10.22 -15.92
C VAL A 48 -19.12 -11.48 -15.82
N GLN A 49 -19.47 -12.52 -16.60
CA GLN A 49 -18.57 -13.63 -16.92
C GLN A 49 -17.44 -13.10 -17.84
N GLY A 50 -16.63 -12.17 -17.31
CA GLY A 50 -15.53 -11.53 -18.00
C GLY A 50 -14.20 -12.08 -17.47
N SER A 51 -13.29 -12.39 -18.39
CA SER A 51 -12.03 -13.10 -18.19
C SER A 51 -11.33 -12.86 -16.85
N SER A 52 -11.15 -13.96 -16.13
CA SER A 52 -10.63 -14.15 -14.78
C SER A 52 -9.14 -13.83 -14.56
N LEU A 53 -8.54 -12.84 -15.21
CA LEU A 53 -7.08 -12.67 -15.22
C LEU A 53 -6.55 -11.24 -15.05
N GLU A 54 -7.39 -10.20 -15.01
CA GLU A 54 -6.90 -8.84 -14.79
C GLU A 54 -6.95 -8.45 -13.31
N VAL A 55 -5.77 -8.15 -12.76
CA VAL A 55 -5.63 -7.54 -11.44
C VAL A 55 -6.13 -6.09 -11.50
N GLY A 56 -7.15 -5.81 -10.70
CA GLY A 56 -7.89 -4.56 -10.73
C GLY A 56 -7.29 -3.44 -9.88
N ALA A 57 -8.12 -2.42 -9.64
CA ALA A 57 -7.79 -1.32 -8.72
C ALA A 57 -7.57 -1.84 -7.28
N PRO A 58 -6.76 -1.14 -6.45
CA PRO A 58 -6.46 -1.59 -5.11
C PRO A 58 -7.73 -1.83 -4.28
N ALA A 59 -7.93 -3.06 -3.80
CA ALA A 59 -9.10 -3.41 -2.99
C ALA A 59 -9.08 -2.74 -1.60
N VAL A 60 -7.89 -2.33 -1.14
CA VAL A 60 -7.65 -1.66 0.15
C VAL A 60 -8.64 -0.52 0.39
N GLY A 61 -8.90 0.32 -0.61
CA GLY A 61 -9.82 1.46 -0.44
C GLY A 61 -11.23 1.02 -0.04
N ARG A 62 -11.74 -0.03 -0.68
CA ARG A 62 -13.07 -0.61 -0.37
C ARG A 62 -13.06 -1.29 1.00
N ILE A 63 -12.00 -2.02 1.32
CA ILE A 63 -11.84 -2.74 2.60
C ILE A 63 -11.82 -1.73 3.77
N LEU A 64 -10.98 -0.70 3.68
CA LEU A 64 -10.87 0.34 4.71
C LEU A 64 -12.20 1.10 4.91
N ALA A 65 -12.93 1.39 3.83
CA ALA A 65 -14.24 2.02 3.93
C ALA A 65 -15.27 1.12 4.66
N GLN A 66 -15.23 -0.20 4.45
CA GLN A 66 -16.09 -1.13 5.19
C GLN A 66 -15.70 -1.23 6.67
N ILE A 67 -14.40 -1.26 6.97
CA ILE A 67 -13.90 -1.27 8.34
C ILE A 67 -14.31 0.02 9.06
N ALA A 68 -14.08 1.18 8.45
CA ALA A 68 -14.46 2.48 9.01
C ALA A 68 -15.96 2.55 9.34
N LYS A 69 -16.82 2.06 8.44
CA LYS A 69 -18.27 2.00 8.67
C LYS A 69 -18.64 1.12 9.87
N ARG A 70 -17.94 0.00 10.08
CA ARG A 70 -18.19 -0.93 11.19
C ARG A 70 -17.63 -0.42 12.53
N ALA A 71 -16.48 0.25 12.48
CA ALA A 71 -15.76 0.71 13.66
C ALA A 71 -16.08 2.16 14.08
N GLY A 72 -16.92 2.88 13.33
CA GLY A 72 -17.25 4.29 13.60
C GLY A 72 -16.16 5.29 13.16
N GLY A 73 -15.19 4.84 12.36
CA GLY A 73 -14.07 5.65 11.87
C GLY A 73 -12.77 4.84 11.76
N LEU A 74 -11.70 5.49 11.29
CA LEU A 74 -10.33 4.99 11.39
C LEU A 74 -9.54 5.91 12.33
N ASN A 75 -8.70 5.34 13.18
CA ASN A 75 -7.82 6.06 14.09
C ASN A 75 -6.43 6.34 13.51
N PHE A 76 -6.28 6.19 12.18
CA PHE A 76 -5.05 6.44 11.44
C PHE A 76 -5.38 7.11 10.11
N THR A 77 -4.41 7.82 9.56
CA THR A 77 -4.47 8.34 8.20
C THR A 77 -3.76 7.38 7.26
N TYR A 78 -4.10 7.41 5.98
CA TYR A 78 -3.47 6.52 5.01
C TYR A 78 -3.37 7.10 3.61
N GLU A 79 -2.41 6.61 2.84
CA GLU A 79 -2.38 6.77 1.39
C GLU A 79 -2.33 5.40 0.71
N ILE A 80 -2.84 5.32 -0.52
CA ILE A 80 -2.79 4.11 -1.34
C ILE A 80 -1.95 4.43 -2.58
N VAL A 81 -0.95 3.60 -2.82
CA VAL A 81 -0.02 3.73 -3.95
C VAL A 81 -0.03 2.44 -4.73
N THR A 82 -0.23 2.53 -6.04
CA THR A 82 -0.07 1.39 -6.94
C THR A 82 1.39 1.26 -7.35
N VAL A 83 2.04 0.14 -7.00
CA VAL A 83 3.39 -0.21 -7.48
C VAL A 83 3.25 -1.02 -8.77
N CYS A 84 2.48 -2.11 -8.74
CA CYS A 84 2.09 -2.86 -9.92
C CYS A 84 0.72 -3.52 -9.73
N ARG A 85 0.17 -4.05 -10.82
CA ARG A 85 -1.09 -4.80 -10.84
C ARG A 85 -0.86 -6.12 -11.57
N LYS A 86 -0.21 -7.06 -10.91
CA LYS A 86 0.23 -8.32 -11.52
C LYS A 86 -0.24 -9.51 -10.71
N ASP A 87 -0.42 -10.64 -11.40
CA ASP A 87 -0.44 -11.94 -10.74
C ASP A 87 0.91 -12.17 -10.03
N SER A 88 0.91 -12.82 -8.87
CA SER A 88 2.13 -13.03 -8.11
C SER A 88 3.20 -13.77 -8.89
N GLN A 89 2.84 -14.72 -9.75
CA GLN A 89 3.81 -15.49 -10.53
C GLN A 89 4.47 -14.64 -11.64
N ALA A 90 3.85 -13.51 -12.00
CA ALA A 90 4.37 -12.56 -13.00
C ALA A 90 5.16 -11.39 -12.39
N ILE A 91 5.31 -11.32 -11.06
CA ILE A 91 6.10 -10.27 -10.39
C ILE A 91 7.58 -10.47 -10.68
N SER A 92 8.16 -9.50 -11.37
CA SER A 92 9.56 -9.51 -11.80
C SER A 92 10.49 -8.88 -10.76
N ARG A 93 11.79 -8.86 -11.06
CA ARG A 93 12.77 -8.18 -10.21
C ARG A 93 12.55 -6.65 -10.25
N GLU A 94 12.24 -6.11 -11.41
CA GLU A 94 11.99 -4.68 -11.63
C GLU A 94 10.79 -4.21 -10.80
N ASP A 95 9.75 -5.04 -10.64
CA ASP A 95 8.61 -4.73 -9.78
C ASP A 95 9.03 -4.64 -8.30
N LYS A 96 9.92 -5.53 -7.86
CA LYS A 96 10.45 -5.53 -6.47
C LYS A 96 11.36 -4.33 -6.22
N GLU A 97 12.13 -3.92 -7.22
CA GLU A 97 12.94 -2.69 -7.18
C GLU A 97 12.04 -1.45 -7.13
N ALA A 98 10.93 -1.44 -7.89
CA ALA A 98 9.93 -0.38 -7.80
C ALA A 98 9.25 -0.34 -6.42
N LEU A 99 8.97 -1.50 -5.81
CA LEU A 99 8.46 -1.58 -4.44
C LEU A 99 9.45 -1.00 -3.43
N ALA A 100 10.72 -1.39 -3.50
CA ALA A 100 11.78 -0.85 -2.66
C ALA A 100 11.90 0.68 -2.82
N ALA A 101 11.92 1.17 -4.06
CA ALA A 101 11.94 2.60 -4.34
C ALA A 101 10.72 3.34 -3.81
N ALA A 102 9.52 2.74 -3.85
CA ALA A 102 8.31 3.33 -3.28
C ALA A 102 8.37 3.44 -1.75
N ILE A 103 8.95 2.42 -1.08
CA ILE A 103 9.21 2.43 0.36
C ILE A 103 10.24 3.51 0.70
N HIS A 104 11.37 3.57 -0.01
CA HIS A 104 12.47 4.52 0.28
C HIS A 104 12.15 5.96 -0.08
N GLY A 105 11.38 6.17 -1.14
CA GLY A 105 10.90 7.49 -1.54
C GLY A 105 9.85 8.04 -0.58
N SER A 106 9.36 7.23 0.35
CA SER A 106 8.46 7.65 1.42
C SER A 106 9.26 7.95 2.69
N GLY A 107 8.99 9.08 3.32
CA GLY A 107 9.50 9.40 4.66
C GLY A 107 8.74 8.68 5.79
N ASN A 108 7.81 7.78 5.45
CA ASN A 108 7.01 7.04 6.41
C ASN A 108 7.75 5.78 6.90
N THR A 109 7.37 5.27 8.07
CA THR A 109 7.90 4.04 8.66
C THR A 109 6.89 2.91 8.69
N HIS A 110 5.62 3.17 8.34
CA HIS A 110 4.55 2.17 8.39
C HIS A 110 3.98 1.91 7.00
N PHE A 111 4.17 0.68 6.54
CA PHE A 111 3.73 0.22 5.23
C PHE A 111 2.92 -1.07 5.35
N VAL A 112 1.94 -1.22 4.46
CA VAL A 112 1.22 -2.46 4.24
C VAL A 112 1.25 -2.77 2.76
N VAL A 113 1.78 -3.93 2.37
CA VAL A 113 1.86 -4.33 0.96
C VAL A 113 0.74 -5.33 0.67
N THR A 114 -0.13 -5.04 -0.31
CA THR A 114 -1.05 -6.05 -0.85
C THR A 114 -0.39 -6.80 -1.99
N HIS A 115 -0.42 -8.12 -1.92
CA HIS A 115 0.38 -8.99 -2.77
C HIS A 115 -0.28 -10.37 -2.93
N GLY A 116 -0.08 -11.03 -4.08
CA GLY A 116 -0.50 -12.42 -4.30
C GLY A 116 0.37 -13.42 -3.53
N CYS A 117 -0.18 -14.58 -3.14
CA CYS A 117 0.50 -15.47 -2.20
C CYS A 117 1.75 -16.17 -2.77
N ASP A 118 1.79 -16.49 -4.07
CA ASP A 118 2.81 -17.39 -4.63
C ASP A 118 4.23 -16.83 -4.56
N SER A 119 4.40 -15.51 -4.69
CA SER A 119 5.70 -14.84 -4.65
C SER A 119 5.85 -13.85 -3.50
N MET A 120 4.93 -13.84 -2.54
CA MET A 120 4.95 -12.92 -1.40
C MET A 120 6.22 -13.09 -0.56
N LEU A 121 6.59 -14.33 -0.24
CA LEU A 121 7.80 -14.64 0.55
C LEU A 121 9.10 -14.20 -0.15
N PRO A 122 9.36 -14.56 -1.42
CA PRO A 122 10.57 -14.08 -2.09
C PRO A 122 10.59 -12.57 -2.32
N THR A 123 9.43 -11.90 -2.41
CA THR A 123 9.37 -10.42 -2.42
C THR A 123 9.73 -9.85 -1.05
N ALA A 124 9.19 -10.39 0.05
CA ALA A 124 9.54 -9.95 1.40
C ALA A 124 11.04 -10.11 1.70
N ALA A 125 11.62 -11.25 1.32
CA ALA A 125 13.05 -11.50 1.47
C ALA A 125 13.93 -10.56 0.61
N PHE A 126 13.42 -10.10 -0.54
CA PHE A 126 14.11 -9.09 -1.36
C PHE A 126 14.15 -7.74 -0.65
N ILE A 127 13.02 -7.30 -0.07
CA ILE A 127 12.93 -6.04 0.67
C ILE A 127 13.79 -6.07 1.93
N ASP A 128 13.74 -7.16 2.70
CA ASP A 128 14.56 -7.32 3.92
C ASP A 128 16.06 -7.14 3.64
N LYS A 129 16.57 -7.80 2.59
CA LYS A 129 17.97 -7.63 2.15
C LYS A 129 18.26 -6.19 1.74
N HIS A 130 17.32 -5.54 1.05
CA HIS A 130 17.48 -4.17 0.58
C HIS A 130 17.49 -3.15 1.73
N GLU A 131 16.73 -3.38 2.81
CA GLU A 131 16.78 -2.57 4.04
C GLU A 131 18.06 -2.83 4.83
N CYS A 132 18.47 -4.10 4.96
CA CYS A 132 19.70 -4.46 5.69
C CYS A 132 20.96 -3.80 5.10
N MET A 133 21.04 -3.71 3.77
CA MET A 133 22.13 -3.01 3.08
C MET A 133 22.16 -1.50 3.33
N ARG A 134 21.10 -0.90 3.88
CA ARG A 134 20.99 0.55 4.11
C ARG A 134 21.48 1.02 5.49
N GLY A 135 21.66 0.10 6.45
CA GLY A 135 21.88 0.46 7.85
C GLY A 135 20.60 0.99 8.53
N PRO A 136 20.62 1.25 9.86
CA PRO A 136 19.43 1.64 10.60
C PRO A 136 18.90 3.00 10.12
N PRO A 137 17.56 3.21 10.12
CA PRO A 137 16.99 4.51 9.82
C PRO A 137 17.53 5.56 10.80
N ALA A 138 17.76 6.78 10.31
CA ALA A 138 18.13 7.89 11.17
C ALA A 138 17.06 8.06 12.27
N PRO A 139 17.46 8.32 13.52
CA PRO A 139 16.51 8.53 14.61
C PRO A 139 15.54 9.66 14.25
N PRO A 140 14.27 9.60 14.69
CA PRO A 140 13.30 10.64 14.40
C PRO A 140 13.83 11.99 14.89
N ALA A 141 13.66 13.03 14.06
CA ALA A 141 14.00 14.39 14.44
C ALA A 141 13.20 14.76 15.70
N ARG A 142 13.91 15.08 16.78
CA ARG A 142 13.36 15.42 18.09
C ARG A 142 12.74 16.82 18.09
#